data_AF-A0A238UUQ3-F1
#
_entry.id   AF-A0A238UUQ3-F1
#
_cell.length_a   1.000
_cell.length_b   1.000
_cell.length_c   1.000
_cell.angle_alpha   90.00
_cell.angle_beta   90.00
_cell.angle_gamma   90.00
#
_symmetry.space_group_name_H-M   'P 1'
#
loop_
_entity.id
_entity.type
_entity.pdbx_description
1 polymer ?
#
loop_
_entity_poly.entity_id
_entity_poly.type
_entity_poly.pdbx_seq_one_letter_code
_entity_poly.pdbx_strand_id
1 'polypeptide(L)'
;MTPPPTDDHPLPSASHEEAWVAHAALLAAGQTAVDGGDDDPPHVRPLGRIERKRSLAPEELALLRDALIDYLGDAPVRDRAPGRALLRRVIDRLDAADVEDGVGIDAGSGTDDRSAWERT
;
A
#
# COMPACT_ATOMS: atom_id res chain seq x y z
N MET A 1 -10.79 31.15 3.47
CA MET A 1 -9.78 30.24 2.89
C MET A 1 -10.19 28.83 3.26
N THR A 2 -10.65 28.05 2.30
CA THR A 2 -10.99 26.64 2.49
C THR A 2 -9.69 25.85 2.31
N PRO A 3 -9.28 24.98 3.25
CA PRO A 3 -8.13 24.12 3.02
C PRO A 3 -8.42 23.20 1.82
N PRO A 4 -7.40 22.84 1.01
CA PRO A 4 -7.58 21.85 -0.04
C PRO A 4 -8.06 20.53 0.59
N PRO A 5 -8.90 19.74 -0.10
CA PRO A 5 -9.13 18.37 0.31
C PRO A 5 -7.80 17.63 0.14
N THR A 6 -7.04 17.51 1.22
CA THR A 6 -6.00 16.51 1.25
C THR A 6 -6.77 15.19 1.30
N ASP A 7 -6.86 14.49 0.18
CA ASP A 7 -7.23 13.06 0.12
C ASP A 7 -6.16 12.18 0.81
N ASP A 8 -5.53 12.71 1.86
CA ASP A 8 -4.84 11.96 2.88
C ASP A 8 -5.94 11.25 3.66
N HIS A 9 -6.36 10.08 3.20
CA HIS A 9 -7.15 9.18 4.01
C HIS A 9 -6.18 8.43 4.94
N PRO A 10 -6.00 8.87 6.20
CA PRO A 10 -4.97 8.34 7.11
C PRO A 10 -5.35 6.93 7.55
N LEU A 11 -5.02 5.85 6.82
CA LEU A 11 -5.53 4.47 7.09
C LEU A 11 -6.77 4.47 8.03
N PRO A 12 -7.90 5.09 7.63
CA PRO A 12 -8.88 5.65 8.59
C PRO A 12 -9.67 4.60 9.37
N SER A 13 -9.33 3.33 9.21
CA SER A 13 -10.12 2.18 9.60
C SER A 13 -9.34 1.10 10.35
N ALA A 14 -8.04 1.29 10.61
CA ALA A 14 -7.33 0.32 11.44
C ALA A 14 -7.82 0.44 12.89
N SER A 15 -8.44 -0.63 13.38
CA SER A 15 -8.67 -0.80 14.81
C SER A 15 -7.36 -0.68 15.59
N HIS A 16 -7.44 -0.43 16.90
CA HIS A 16 -6.24 -0.39 17.74
C HIS A 16 -5.42 -1.68 17.65
N GLU A 17 -6.09 -2.82 17.52
CA GLU A 17 -5.46 -4.13 17.34
C GLU A 17 -4.70 -4.20 16.01
N GLU A 18 -5.29 -3.74 14.90
CA GLU A 18 -4.63 -3.73 13.60
C GLU A 18 -3.44 -2.76 13.54
N ALA A 19 -3.55 -1.60 14.19
CA ALA A 19 -2.43 -0.68 14.33
C ALA A 19 -1.26 -1.32 15.10
N TRP A 20 -1.57 -2.10 16.15
CA TRP A 20 -0.57 -2.84 16.91
C TRP A 20 0.09 -3.94 16.06
N VAL A 21 -0.69 -4.70 15.29
CA VAL A 21 -0.16 -5.72 14.38
C VAL A 21 0.72 -5.11 13.28
N ALA A 22 0.31 -3.98 12.69
CA ALA A 22 1.11 -3.27 11.70
C ALA A 22 2.48 -2.85 12.27
N HIS A 23 2.47 -2.33 13.50
CA HIS A 23 3.67 -1.93 14.21
C HIS A 23 4.58 -3.13 14.50
N ALA A 24 4.02 -4.24 15.01
CA ALA A 24 4.77 -5.46 15.28
C ALA A 24 5.39 -6.07 14.01
N ALA A 25 4.65 -6.10 12.90
CA ALA A 25 5.14 -6.60 11.62
C ALA A 25 6.31 -5.76 11.07
N LEU A 26 6.20 -4.44 11.08
CA LEU A 26 7.27 -3.54 10.63
C LEU A 26 8.51 -3.60 11.53
N LEU A 27 8.34 -3.78 12.84
CA LEU A 27 9.46 -4.01 13.75
C LEU A 27 10.17 -5.33 13.46
N ALA A 28 9.43 -6.42 13.23
CA ALA A 28 10.01 -7.72 12.90
C ALA A 28 10.78 -7.69 11.57
N ALA A 29 10.22 -7.03 10.55
CA ALA A 29 10.88 -6.85 9.26
C ALA A 29 12.12 -5.95 9.37
N GLY A 30 12.04 -4.85 10.13
CA GLY A 30 13.18 -3.99 10.43
C GLY A 30 14.30 -4.72 11.17
N GLN A 31 13.97 -5.52 12.19
CA GLN A 31 14.95 -6.34 12.91
C GLN A 31 15.63 -7.33 11.97
N THR A 32 14.88 -8.00 11.11
CA THR A 32 15.42 -8.96 10.12
C THR A 32 16.38 -8.27 9.14
N ALA A 33 16.04 -7.06 8.69
CA ALA A 33 16.90 -6.28 7.80
C ALA A 33 18.21 -5.87 8.48
N VAL A 34 18.13 -5.38 9.73
CA VAL A 34 19.32 -5.03 10.54
C VAL A 34 20.20 -6.27 10.80
N ASP A 35 19.59 -7.40 11.16
CA ASP A 35 20.32 -8.66 11.35
C ASP A 35 20.98 -9.15 10.05
N GLY A 36 20.41 -8.79 8.90
CA GLY A 36 20.96 -9.00 7.55
C GLY A 36 22.04 -8.01 7.13
N GLY A 37 22.36 -7.00 7.97
CA GLY A 37 23.39 -6.00 7.71
C GLY A 37 22.91 -4.75 6.97
N ASP A 38 21.60 -4.48 6.93
CA ASP A 38 21.06 -3.21 6.45
C ASP A 38 21.00 -2.17 7.58
N ASP A 39 21.90 -1.17 7.51
CA ASP A 39 22.02 -0.11 8.51
C ASP A 39 20.93 0.99 8.38
N ASP A 40 20.18 1.04 7.26
CA ASP A 40 19.08 2.00 7.05
C ASP A 40 17.81 1.29 6.52
N PRO A 41 17.17 0.47 7.36
CA PRO A 41 16.08 -0.38 6.92
C PRO A 41 14.87 0.46 6.46
N PRO A 42 14.26 0.12 5.30
CA PRO A 42 13.18 0.92 4.70
C PRO A 42 11.91 0.99 5.55
N HIS A 43 11.80 0.13 6.57
CA HIS A 43 10.68 0.00 7.49
C HIS A 43 10.57 1.16 8.50
N VAL A 44 11.64 1.92 8.74
CA VAL A 44 11.66 3.03 9.73
C VAL A 44 10.66 4.13 9.37
N ARG A 45 10.57 4.48 8.08
CA ARG A 45 9.68 5.55 7.62
C ARG A 45 8.19 5.17 7.73
N PRO A 46 7.72 4.00 7.25
CA PRO A 46 6.37 3.51 7.51
C PRO A 46 6.01 3.45 9.00
N LEU A 47 6.93 2.97 9.86
CA LEU A 47 6.72 2.89 11.31
C LEU A 47 6.43 4.27 11.90
N GLY A 48 7.26 5.25 11.59
CA GLY A 48 7.09 6.62 12.06
C GLY A 48 5.82 7.30 11.54
N ARG A 49 5.27 6.87 10.39
CA ARG A 49 3.97 7.36 9.90
C ARG A 49 2.81 6.76 10.67
N ILE A 50 2.81 5.44 10.90
CA ILE A 50 1.78 4.75 11.68
C ILE A 50 1.70 5.33 13.11
N GLU A 51 2.84 5.54 13.76
CA GLU A 51 2.90 6.14 15.10
C GLU A 51 2.27 7.54 15.16
N ARG A 52 2.45 8.32 14.09
CA ARG A 52 1.87 9.67 13.94
C ARG A 52 0.46 9.65 13.35
N LYS A 53 -0.13 8.46 13.15
CA LYS A 53 -1.44 8.25 12.51
C LYS A 53 -1.54 8.94 11.14
N ARG A 54 -0.45 8.91 10.38
CA ARG A 54 -0.40 9.43 9.01
C ARG A 54 -0.67 8.32 8.01
N SER A 55 -1.18 8.70 6.85
CA SER A 55 -1.31 7.82 5.69
C SER A 55 0.05 7.25 5.27
N LEU A 56 0.01 6.04 4.73
CA LEU A 56 1.13 5.42 4.04
C LEU A 56 0.98 5.67 2.54
N ALA A 57 2.09 6.03 1.89
CA ALA A 57 2.21 6.05 0.43
C ALA A 57 2.14 4.62 -0.14
N PRO A 58 1.87 4.43 -1.45
CA PRO A 58 1.82 3.11 -2.07
C PRO A 58 3.06 2.24 -1.81
N GLU A 59 4.25 2.82 -1.86
CA GLU A 59 5.49 2.09 -1.60
C GLU A 59 5.60 1.65 -0.13
N GLU A 60 5.14 2.51 0.79
CA GLU A 60 5.09 2.21 2.23
C GLU A 60 4.01 1.15 2.54
N LEU A 61 2.91 1.12 1.77
CA LEU A 61 1.89 0.06 1.83
C LEU A 61 2.40 -1.28 1.32
N ALA A 62 3.21 -1.28 0.25
CA ALA A 62 3.85 -2.49 -0.25
C ALA A 62 4.81 -3.08 0.78
N LEU A 63 5.63 -2.24 1.42
CA LEU A 63 6.49 -2.65 2.54
C LEU A 63 5.68 -3.24 3.71
N LEU A 64 4.56 -2.61 4.06
CA LEU A 64 3.69 -3.13 5.11
C LEU A 64 3.05 -4.47 4.72
N ARG A 65 2.64 -4.65 3.46
CA ARG A 65 2.10 -5.92 2.95
C ARG A 65 3.10 -7.05 3.13
N ASP A 66 4.33 -6.83 2.68
CA ASP A 66 5.38 -7.85 2.71
C ASP A 66 5.74 -8.20 4.17
N ALA A 67 5.91 -7.18 5.02
CA ALA A 67 6.10 -7.38 6.45
C ALA A 67 4.96 -8.15 7.13
N LEU A 68 3.70 -7.90 6.75
CA LEU A 68 2.53 -8.62 7.28
C LEU A 68 2.51 -10.08 6.82
N ILE A 69 2.87 -10.37 5.57
CA ILE A 69 2.93 -11.74 5.03
C ILE A 69 3.92 -12.56 5.85
N ASP A 70 5.12 -12.02 6.08
CA ASP A 70 6.17 -12.71 6.83
C ASP A 70 5.77 -12.88 8.30
N TYR A 71 5.31 -11.80 8.94
CA TYR A 71 4.90 -11.82 10.35
C TYR A 71 3.76 -12.82 10.62
N LEU A 72 2.76 -12.88 9.74
CA LEU A 72 1.60 -13.76 9.93
C LEU A 72 1.90 -15.26 9.78
N GLY A 73 3.08 -15.62 9.25
CA GLY A 73 3.55 -17.00 9.21
C GLY A 73 3.72 -17.61 10.60
N ASP A 74 4.18 -16.82 11.58
CA ASP A 74 4.42 -17.25 12.96
C ASP A 74 3.71 -16.36 14.01
N ALA A 75 2.77 -15.53 13.58
CA ALA A 75 2.12 -14.57 14.47
C ALA A 75 1.39 -15.24 15.65
N PRO A 76 1.42 -14.60 16.85
CA PRO A 76 0.59 -14.98 17.99
C PRO A 76 -0.89 -15.06 17.62
N VAL A 77 -1.63 -15.99 18.23
CA VAL A 77 -3.06 -16.23 17.91
C VAL A 77 -3.90 -14.95 17.98
N ARG A 78 -3.62 -14.07 18.94
CA ARG A 78 -4.29 -12.77 19.11
C ARG A 78 -4.21 -11.90 17.86
N ASP A 79 -3.11 -11.99 17.12
CA ASP A 79 -2.76 -11.06 16.05
C ASP A 79 -3.22 -11.58 14.68
N ARG A 80 -3.59 -12.85 14.56
CA ARG A 80 -3.90 -13.51 13.28
C ARG A 80 -5.14 -12.95 12.60
N ALA A 81 -6.25 -12.84 13.32
CA ALA A 81 -7.51 -12.31 12.77
C ALA A 81 -7.38 -10.83 12.39
N PRO A 82 -6.95 -9.92 13.28
CA PRO A 82 -6.77 -8.52 12.92
C PRO A 82 -5.70 -8.35 11.82
N GLY A 83 -4.59 -9.07 11.88
CA GLY A 83 -3.55 -8.99 10.86
C GLY A 83 -4.01 -9.44 9.47
N ARG A 84 -4.82 -10.50 9.36
CA ARG A 84 -5.40 -10.92 8.08
C ARG A 84 -6.39 -9.90 7.52
N ALA A 85 -7.22 -9.30 8.38
CA ALA A 85 -8.15 -8.25 7.98
C ALA A 85 -7.41 -7.01 7.47
N LEU A 86 -6.34 -6.61 8.17
CA LEU A 86 -5.46 -5.53 7.73
C LEU A 86 -4.79 -5.85 6.40
N LEU A 87 -4.16 -7.03 6.26
CA LEU A 87 -3.47 -7.44 5.03
C LEU A 87 -4.40 -7.38 3.82
N ARG A 88 -5.66 -7.84 3.97
CA ARG A 88 -6.65 -7.74 2.90
C ARG A 88 -6.85 -6.29 2.45
N ARG A 89 -7.07 -5.36 3.39
CA ARG A 89 -7.29 -3.95 3.05
C ARG A 89 -6.06 -3.26 2.45
N VAL A 90 -4.86 -3.68 2.86
CA VAL A 90 -3.60 -3.20 2.27
C VAL A 90 -3.53 -3.64 0.81
N ILE A 91 -3.81 -4.91 0.51
CA ILE A 91 -3.85 -5.43 -0.86
C ILE A 91 -4.90 -4.68 -1.69
N ASP A 92 -6.13 -4.55 -1.17
CA ASP A 92 -7.21 -3.85 -1.89
C ASP A 92 -6.84 -2.39 -2.22
N ARG A 93 -6.07 -1.72 -1.34
CA ARG A 93 -5.57 -0.36 -1.60
C ARG A 93 -4.47 -0.30 -2.64
N LEU A 94 -3.55 -1.26 -2.63
CA LEU A 94 -2.47 -1.34 -3.63
C LEU A 94 -3.07 -1.60 -5.02
N ASP A 95 -4.01 -2.55 -5.11
CA ASP A 95 -4.71 -2.85 -6.36
C ASP A 95 -5.48 -1.62 -6.89
N ALA A 96 -6.09 -0.83 -6.00
CA ALA A 96 -6.75 0.42 -6.39
C ALA A 96 -5.77 1.48 -6.91
N ALA A 97 -4.60 1.62 -6.27
CA ALA A 97 -3.57 2.58 -6.69
C ALA A 97 -2.97 2.20 -8.06
N ASP A 98 -2.77 0.91 -8.33
CA ASP A 98 -2.30 0.43 -9.63
C ASP A 98 -3.30 0.72 -10.76
N VAL A 99 -4.61 0.66 -10.47
CA VAL A 99 -5.66 1.04 -11.43
C VAL A 99 -5.63 2.55 -11.71
N GLU A 100 -5.39 3.38 -10.70
CA GLU A 100 -5.28 4.84 -10.87
C GLU A 100 -4.04 5.25 -11.68
N ASP A 101 -2.91 4.55 -11.52
CA ASP A 101 -1.68 4.79 -12.29
C ASP A 101 -1.78 4.23 -13.73
N GLY A 102 -2.52 3.13 -13.93
CA GLY A 102 -2.77 2.51 -15.23
C GLY A 102 -3.76 3.25 -16.13
N VAL A 103 -4.63 4.10 -15.58
CA VAL A 103 -5.60 4.94 -16.33
C VAL A 103 -4.94 6.20 -16.91
N GLY A 104 -3.70 6.08 -17.38
CA GLY A 104 -2.92 7.16 -18.02
C GLY A 104 -2.64 6.96 -19.52
N ILE A 105 -2.88 5.76 -20.09
CA ILE A 105 -2.44 5.42 -21.45
C ILE A 105 -3.40 4.46 -22.19
N ASP A 106 -4.63 4.92 -22.45
CA ASP A 106 -5.39 4.44 -23.62
C ASP A 106 -6.27 5.58 -24.17
N ALA A 107 -5.62 6.55 -24.79
CA ALA A 107 -6.29 7.56 -25.59
C ALA A 107 -5.52 7.78 -26.90
N GLY A 108 -5.94 7.06 -27.94
CA GLY A 108 -5.79 7.51 -29.32
C GLY A 108 -4.64 6.88 -30.12
N SER A 109 -4.88 5.69 -30.67
CA SER A 109 -4.32 5.35 -31.99
C SER A 109 -5.29 4.47 -32.78
N GLY A 110 -6.45 5.04 -33.09
CA GLY A 110 -7.28 4.62 -34.21
C GLY A 110 -7.14 5.67 -35.29
N THR A 111 -6.08 5.59 -36.09
CA THR A 111 -5.92 6.37 -37.32
C THR A 111 -7.17 6.23 -38.18
N ASP A 112 -7.78 7.36 -38.51
CA ASP A 112 -8.66 7.54 -39.66
C ASP A 112 -7.96 6.94 -40.90
N ASP A 113 -8.36 5.74 -41.31
CA ASP A 113 -8.23 5.28 -42.69
C ASP A 113 -9.61 5.44 -43.35
N ARG A 114 -9.94 6.70 -43.65
CA ARG A 114 -10.99 7.04 -44.62
C ARG A 114 -10.31 7.37 -45.93
N SER A 115 -9.98 6.36 -46.72
CA SER A 115 -9.89 6.49 -48.18
C SER A 115 -9.94 5.13 -48.84
N ALA A 116 -11.10 4.80 -49.45
CA ALA A 116 -11.23 4.19 -50.79
C ALA A 116 -12.50 3.33 -50.91
N TRP A 117 -13.67 3.93 -51.21
CA TRP A 117 -14.76 3.23 -51.95
C TRP A 117 -15.96 4.11 -52.38
N GLU A 118 -15.77 5.34 -52.85
CA GLU A 118 -16.81 5.97 -53.71
C GLU A 118 -16.19 6.16 -55.10
N ARG A 119 -16.50 5.30 -56.09
CA ARG A 119 -17.68 5.38 -56.99
C ARG A 119 -17.95 6.86 -57.32
N THR A 120 -17.69 7.37 -58.52
CA THR A 120 -18.08 6.89 -59.86
C THR A 120 -17.31 7.68 -60.91
#